data_AF-A0A2N1UYV2-F1
#
_entry.id   AF-A0A2N1UYV2-F1
#
_cell.length_a   1.000
_cell.length_b   1.000
_cell.length_c   1.000
_cell.angle_alpha   90.00
_cell.angle_beta   90.00
_cell.angle_gamma   90.00
#
_symmetry.space_group_name_H-M   'P 1'
#
loop_
_entity.id
_entity.type
_entity.pdbx_description
1 polymer ?
#
loop_
_entity_poly.entity_id
_entity_poly.type
_entity_poly.pdbx_seq_one_letter_code
_entity_poly.pdbx_strand_id
1 'polypeptide(L)'
;MERRSRFKTYLEQAAEYELDGESAQALKSYHLALLHAMAHQERAWLLGRINRLQGLVSETANLQAEDDAPGLGKWLLIGSSSLLVLGAGMALMLISPL
;
A
#
# COMPACT_ATOMS: atom_id res chain seq x y z
N MET A 1 36.35 1.30 -5.42
CA MET A 1 35.63 2.39 -6.14
C MET A 1 34.17 2.04 -6.46
N GLU A 2 33.75 0.77 -6.44
CA GLU A 2 32.40 0.36 -6.89
C GLU A 2 31.22 0.95 -6.11
N ARG A 3 31.34 1.15 -4.78
CA ARG A 3 30.22 1.62 -3.95
C ARG A 3 29.72 3.00 -4.35
N ARG A 4 30.64 3.93 -4.64
CA ARG A 4 30.30 5.29 -5.09
C ARG A 4 29.70 5.29 -6.50
N SER A 5 30.14 4.38 -7.36
CA SER A 5 29.55 4.17 -8.68
C SER A 5 28.10 3.70 -8.57
N ARG A 6 27.84 2.67 -7.75
CA ARG A 6 26.48 2.16 -7.54
C ARG A 6 25.56 3.21 -6.92
N PHE A 7 26.07 3.96 -5.95
CA PHE A 7 25.34 5.09 -5.36
C PHE A 7 24.85 6.08 -6.43
N LYS A 8 25.75 6.50 -7.32
CA LYS A 8 25.42 7.42 -8.40
C LYS A 8 24.41 6.82 -9.39
N THR A 9 24.61 5.57 -9.81
CA THR A 9 23.67 4.89 -10.72
C THR A 9 22.26 4.83 -10.15
N TYR A 10 22.10 4.47 -8.87
CA TYR A 10 20.77 4.42 -8.25
C TYR A 10 20.14 5.80 -8.05
N LEU A 11 20.94 6.85 -7.86
CA LEU A 11 20.43 8.22 -7.82
C LEU A 11 19.93 8.69 -9.19
N GLU A 12 20.67 8.38 -10.26
CA GLU A 12 20.28 8.72 -11.63
C GLU A 12 18.99 8.01 -12.01
N GLN A 13 18.90 6.70 -11.76
CA GLN A 13 17.67 5.92 -11.95
C GLN A 13 16.49 6.48 -11.15
N ALA A 14 16.70 6.84 -9.88
CA ALA A 14 15.63 7.41 -9.07
C ALA A 14 15.13 8.76 -9.61
N ALA A 15 16.04 9.58 -10.15
CA ALA A 15 15.69 10.86 -10.77
C ALA A 15 14.93 10.67 -12.09
N GLU A 16 15.33 9.70 -12.92
CA GLU A 16 14.59 9.33 -14.14
C GLU A 16 13.15 8.92 -13.80
N TYR A 17 12.96 8.04 -12.81
CA TYR A 17 11.62 7.65 -12.37
C TYR A 17 10.81 8.80 -11.75
N GLU A 18 11.44 9.76 -11.06
CA GLU A 18 10.74 10.98 -10.60
C GLU A 18 10.26 11.83 -11.79
N LEU A 19 11.06 11.93 -12.87
CA LEU A 19 10.69 12.65 -14.09
C LEU A 19 9.55 11.96 -14.86
N ASP A 20 9.57 10.63 -14.90
CA ASP A 20 8.54 9.82 -15.56
C ASP A 20 7.25 9.70 -14.73
N GLY A 21 7.22 10.27 -13.52
CA GLY A 21 6.08 10.20 -12.60
C GLY A 21 5.91 8.85 -11.91
N GLU A 22 6.84 7.93 -12.09
CA GLU A 22 6.83 6.58 -11.53
C GLU A 22 7.30 6.57 -10.06
N SER A 23 6.52 7.24 -9.21
CA SER A 23 6.88 7.52 -7.80
C SER A 23 7.25 6.27 -6.99
N ALA A 24 6.61 5.12 -7.26
CA ALA A 24 6.93 3.85 -6.59
C ALA A 24 8.29 3.28 -7.02
N GLN A 25 8.67 3.44 -8.28
CA GLN A 25 9.97 2.99 -8.80
C GLN A 25 11.08 3.93 -8.33
N ALA A 26 10.84 5.24 -8.34
CA ALA A 26 11.73 6.25 -7.76
C ALA A 26 12.02 5.94 -6.29
N LEU A 27 10.99 5.63 -5.50
CA LEU A 27 11.12 5.28 -4.09
C LEU A 27 12.04 4.06 -3.88
N LYS A 28 11.87 3.01 -4.69
CA LYS A 28 12.70 1.81 -4.64
C LYS A 28 14.16 2.12 -4.97
N SER A 29 14.41 2.91 -6.00
CA SER A 29 15.76 3.32 -6.40
C SER A 29 16.45 4.18 -5.35
N TYR A 30 15.73 5.10 -4.69
CA TYR A 30 16.28 5.86 -3.57
C TYR A 30 16.63 4.99 -2.35
N HIS A 31 15.86 3.92 -2.06
CA HIS A 31 16.23 2.96 -1.02
C HIS A 31 17.53 2.22 -1.36
N LEU A 32 17.71 1.83 -2.63
CA LEU A 32 18.95 1.21 -3.09
C LEU A 32 20.13 2.19 -2.98
N ALA A 33 19.95 3.45 -3.35
CA ALA A 33 20.95 4.49 -3.15
C ALA A 33 21.31 4.67 -1.66
N LEU A 34 20.33 4.64 -0.76
CA LEU A 34 20.55 4.79 0.68
C LEU A 34 21.49 3.71 1.27
N LEU A 35 21.41 2.47 0.79
CA LEU A 35 22.32 1.38 1.20
C LEU A 35 23.78 1.68 0.84
N HIS A 36 23.99 2.39 -0.27
CA HIS A 36 25.31 2.74 -0.78
C HIS A 36 25.81 4.12 -0.32
N ALA A 37 24.96 4.94 0.30
CA ALA A 37 25.32 6.25 0.85
C ALA A 37 26.47 6.14 1.86
N MET A 38 27.45 7.03 1.74
CA MET A 38 28.66 7.01 2.57
C MET A 38 28.69 8.15 3.57
N ALA A 39 28.11 9.31 3.24
CA ALA A 39 28.04 10.45 4.14
C ALA A 39 26.70 10.50 4.89
N HIS A 40 26.74 10.99 6.14
CA HIS A 40 25.53 11.21 6.94
C HIS A 40 24.57 12.20 6.26
N GLN A 41 25.11 13.25 5.63
CA GLN A 41 24.31 14.26 4.92
C GLN A 41 23.56 13.66 3.72
N GLU A 42 24.21 12.77 2.95
CA GLU A 42 23.57 12.05 1.83
C GLU A 42 22.41 11.19 2.33
N ARG A 43 22.60 10.47 3.45
CA ARG A 43 21.55 9.66 4.06
C ARG A 43 20.36 10.51 4.53
N ALA A 44 20.62 11.62 5.21
CA ALA A 44 19.57 12.51 5.68
C ALA A 44 18.76 13.10 4.51
N TRP A 45 19.44 13.52 3.44
CA TRP A 45 18.78 14.01 2.23
C TRP A 45 17.93 12.92 1.56
N LEU A 46 18.47 11.70 1.43
CA LEU A 46 17.76 10.56 0.85
C LEU A 46 16.52 10.16 1.65
N LEU A 47 16.62 10.10 2.98
CA LEU A 47 15.49 9.81 3.86
C LEU A 47 14.38 10.87 3.72
N GLY A 48 14.75 12.15 3.64
CA GLY A 48 13.78 13.22 3.37
C GLY A 48 13.05 13.05 2.04
N ARG A 49 13.76 12.57 1.01
CA ARG A 49 13.16 12.30 -0.31
C ARG A 49 12.25 11.07 -0.31
N ILE A 50 12.71 9.99 0.31
CA ILE A 50 11.96 8.76 0.53
C ILE A 50 10.63 9.05 1.25
N ASN A 51 10.65 9.80 2.35
CA ASN A 51 9.43 10.11 3.10
C ASN A 51 8.42 10.90 2.26
N ARG A 52 8.89 11.84 1.42
CA ARG A 52 8.01 12.60 0.51
C ARG A 52 7.35 11.69 -0.53
N LEU A 53 8.15 10.83 -1.17
CA LEU A 53 7.63 9.90 -2.18
C LEU A 53 6.71 8.85 -1.57
N GLN A 54 6.96 8.38 -0.35
CA GLN A 54 6.05 7.49 0.37
C GLN A 54 4.68 8.14 0.58
N GLY A 55 4.64 9.42 0.98
CA GLY A 55 3.39 10.17 1.08
C GLY A 55 2.61 10.18 -0.23
N LEU A 56 3.28 10.52 -1.34
CA LEU A 56 2.66 10.54 -2.68
C LEU A 56 2.14 9.16 -3.12
N VAL A 57 2.94 8.11 -2.92
CA VAL A 57 2.52 6.74 -3.26
C VAL A 57 1.31 6.31 -2.42
N SER A 58 1.31 6.58 -1.12
CA SER A 58 0.18 6.28 -0.25
C SER A 58 -1.08 7.10 -0.60
N GLU A 59 -0.94 8.37 -0.96
CA GLU A 59 -2.05 9.22 -1.43
C GLU A 59 -2.64 8.68 -2.74
N THR A 60 -1.80 8.35 -3.73
CA THR A 60 -2.28 7.77 -4.99
C THR A 60 -2.95 6.41 -4.80
N ALA A 61 -2.45 5.58 -3.88
CA ALA A 61 -3.09 4.31 -3.53
C ALA A 61 -4.45 4.51 -2.83
N ASN A 62 -4.56 5.52 -1.97
CA ASN A 62 -5.83 5.84 -1.30
C ASN A 62 -6.86 6.42 -2.28
N LEU A 63 -6.46 7.27 -3.21
CA LEU A 63 -7.35 7.81 -4.25
C LEU A 63 -7.85 6.70 -5.19
N GLN A 64 -6.99 5.75 -5.56
CA GLN A 64 -7.41 4.56 -6.32
C GLN A 64 -8.35 3.67 -5.52
N ALA A 65 -8.14 3.52 -4.20
CA ALA A 65 -9.04 2.74 -3.34
C ALA A 65 -10.42 3.42 -3.14
N GLU A 66 -10.50 4.75 -3.25
CA GLU A 66 -11.76 5.49 -3.19
C GLU A 66 -12.57 5.36 -4.50
N ASP A 67 -11.89 5.26 -5.64
CA ASP A 67 -12.51 4.97 -6.95
C ASP A 67 -12.88 3.47 -7.14
N ASP A 68 -12.13 2.54 -6.53
CA ASP A 68 -12.42 1.10 -6.50
C ASP A 68 -13.33 0.67 -5.33
N ALA A 69 -13.98 1.62 -4.66
CA ALA A 69 -15.00 1.30 -3.65
C ALA A 69 -16.42 1.37 -4.25
N PRO A 70 -16.94 0.30 -4.89
CA PRO A 70 -18.37 0.16 -5.09
C PRO A 70 -19.01 -0.10 -3.73
N GLY A 71 -19.31 0.97 -2.99
CA GLY A 71 -20.18 0.95 -1.82
C GLY A 71 -19.89 -0.17 -0.82
N LEU A 72 -18.80 -0.05 -0.06
CA LEU A 72 -18.53 -0.89 1.12
C LEU A 72 -19.70 -0.89 2.15
N GLY A 73 -20.62 0.09 2.06
CA GLY A 73 -21.88 0.10 2.83
C GLY A 73 -23.00 -0.82 2.32
N LYS A 74 -22.97 -1.30 1.06
CA LYS A 74 -24.01 -2.19 0.51
C LYS A 74 -23.68 -3.68 0.63
N TRP A 75 -22.40 -4.04 0.58
CA TRP A 75 -21.97 -5.44 0.70
C TRP A 75 -22.17 -6.01 2.10
N LEU A 76 -22.12 -5.16 3.12
CA LEU A 76 -22.40 -5.54 4.51
C LEU A 76 -23.88 -5.85 4.80
N LEU A 77 -24.81 -5.42 3.93
CA LEU A 77 -26.25 -5.70 4.09
C LEU A 77 -26.73 -6.94 3.32
N ILE A 78 -25.98 -7.40 2.32
CA ILE A 78 -26.38 -8.56 1.50
C ILE A 78 -25.97 -9.89 2.15
N GLY A 79 -24.93 -9.89 2.99
CA GLY A 79 -24.49 -11.09 3.73
C GLY A 79 -25.37 -11.48 4.93
N SER A 80 -26.23 -10.58 5.42
CA SER A 80 -27.00 -10.78 6.66
C SER A 80 -28.41 -11.35 6.46
N SER A 81 -28.89 -11.53 5.23
CA SER A 81 -30.22 -12.12 5.00
C SER A 81 -30.22 -13.66 4.96
N SER A 82 -29.07 -14.29 4.70
CA SER A 82 -28.97 -15.75 4.59
C SER A 82 -28.87 -16.47 5.94
N LEU A 83 -28.44 -15.76 7.00
CA LEU A 83 -28.22 -16.33 8.33
C LEU A 83 -29.50 -16.46 9.16
N LEU A 84 -30.58 -15.77 8.80
CA LEU A 84 -31.87 -15.88 9.49
C LEU A 84 -32.70 -17.10 9.05
N VAL A 85 -32.46 -17.67 7.87
CA VAL A 85 -33.26 -18.81 7.35
C VAL A 85 -32.81 -20.15 7.98
N LEU A 86 -31.54 -20.28 8.35
CA LEU A 86 -31.02 -21.53 8.97
C LEU A 86 -31.32 -21.63 10.48
N GLY A 87 -31.52 -20.51 11.18
CA GLY A 87 -31.79 -20.50 12.63
C GLY A 87 -33.23 -20.90 13.00
N ALA A 88 -34.20 -20.71 12.12
CA ALA A 88 -35.62 -20.96 12.41
C ALA A 88 -36.03 -22.45 12.28
N GLY A 89 -35.27 -23.26 11.53
CA GLY A 89 -35.57 -24.68 11.32
C GLY A 89 -35.29 -25.59 12.53
N MET A 90 -34.29 -25.24 13.37
CA MET A 90 -33.91 -26.07 14.52
C MET A 90 -34.77 -25.82 15.78
N ALA A 91 -35.44 -24.68 15.88
CA ALA A 91 -36.24 -24.35 17.07
C ALA A 91 -37.54 -25.19 17.19
N LEU A 92 -38.04 -25.74 16.08
CA LEU A 92 -39.27 -26.56 16.08
C LEU A 92 -39.07 -27.98 16.62
N MET A 93 -37.83 -28.50 16.69
CA MET A 93 -37.58 -29.87 17.17
C MET A 93 -37.49 -30.00 18.70
N LEU A 94 -37.44 -28.90 19.44
CA LEU A 94 -37.31 -28.92 20.91
C LEU A 94 -38.62 -28.67 21.67
N ILE A 95 -39.75 -28.52 20.98
CA ILE A 95 -41.07 -28.26 21.59
C ILE A 95 -42.09 -29.33 21.19
N SER A 96 -41.66 -30.60 21.14
CA SER A 96 -42.58 -31.74 21.15
C SER A 96 -42.31 -32.56 22.40
N PRO A 97 -43.12 -32.39 23.47
CA PRO A 97 -43.10 -33.29 24.61
C PRO A 97 -43.88 -34.56 24.22
N LEU A 98 -43.22 -35.71 24.31
CA LEU A 98 -43.83 -37.04 24.29
C LEU A 98 -43.31 -37.80 25.51
#